data_AF-A0A2V9RI99-F1
#
_entry.id   AF-A0A2V9RI99-F1
#
_cell.length_a   1.000
_cell.length_b   1.000
_cell.length_c   1.000
_cell.angle_alpha   90.00
_cell.angle_beta   90.00
_cell.angle_gamma   90.00
#
_symmetry.space_group_name_H-M   'P 1'
#
loop_
_entity.id
_entity.type
_entity.pdbx_description
1 polymer ?
#
loop_
_entity_poly.entity_id
_entity_poly.type
_entity_poly.pdbx_seq_one_letter_code
_entity_poly.pdbx_strand_id
1 'polypeptide(L)' 'MKLMDGFDSNYRYILVAARRARQLQGGAPPVIDTISRKPCRIAQDEIKAGKVKWVIPELRSAADLASQMLEGKAMGTS' A
#
# COMPACT_ATOMS: atom_id res chain seq x y z
N MET A 1 22.60 -7.35 -3.88
CA MET A 1 21.49 -8.31 -3.64
C MET A 1 20.17 -7.65 -4.02
N LYS A 2 19.50 -8.11 -5.09
CA LYS A 2 18.17 -7.61 -5.46
C LYS A 2 17.14 -8.55 -4.80
N LEU A 3 16.28 -8.00 -3.94
CA LEU A 3 15.42 -8.84 -3.09
C LEU A 3 14.18 -9.34 -3.84
N MET A 4 13.65 -8.57 -4.80
CA MET A 4 12.49 -8.92 -5.65
C MET A 4 12.47 -8.07 -6.93
N ASP A 5 11.88 -8.62 -7.99
CA ASP A 5 11.62 -7.92 -9.25
C ASP A 5 10.29 -7.13 -9.17
N GLY A 6 10.23 -5.96 -9.82
CA GLY A 6 9.05 -5.08 -9.79
C GLY A 6 9.05 -4.02 -8.68
N PHE A 7 10.09 -3.97 -7.84
CA PHE A 7 10.35 -2.85 -6.93
C PHE A 7 11.55 -2.03 -7.42
N ASP A 8 11.49 -0.72 -7.23
CA ASP A 8 12.59 0.20 -7.52
C ASP A 8 13.74 0.11 -6.50
N SER A 9 13.44 -0.35 -5.28
CA SER A 9 14.40 -0.51 -4.19
C SER A 9 14.04 -1.64 -3.23
N ASN A 10 15.06 -2.30 -2.68
CA ASN A 10 14.88 -3.30 -1.62
C ASN A 10 14.16 -2.71 -0.39
N TYR A 11 14.40 -1.44 -0.07
CA TYR A 11 13.73 -0.75 1.04
C TYR A 11 12.22 -0.68 0.83
N ARG A 12 11.78 -0.40 -0.40
CA ARG A 12 10.36 -0.33 -0.76
C ARG A 12 9.68 -1.68 -0.54
N TYR A 13 10.32 -2.76 -0.99
CA TYR A 13 9.83 -4.10 -0.75
C TYR A 13 9.67 -4.40 0.75
N ILE A 14 10.68 -4.06 1.58
CA ILE A 14 10.62 -4.29 3.03
C ILE A 14 9.44 -3.53 3.65
N LEU A 15 9.25 -2.26 3.27
CA LEU A 15 8.15 -1.44 3.79
C LEU A 15 6.78 -1.98 3.39
N VAL A 16 6.61 -2.38 2.12
CA VAL A 16 5.35 -2.94 1.62
C VAL A 16 5.05 -4.29 2.28
N ALA A 17 6.04 -5.18 2.38
CA ALA A 17 5.89 -6.46 3.05
C ALA A 17 5.57 -6.30 4.55
N ALA A 18 6.26 -5.39 5.25
CA ALA A 18 5.99 -5.12 6.66
C ALA A 18 4.59 -4.53 6.88
N ARG A 19 4.16 -3.60 6.01
CA ARG A 19 2.80 -3.03 6.07
C ARG A 19 1.75 -4.11 5.86
N ARG A 20 1.93 -4.99 4.88
CA ARG A 20 1.00 -6.09 4.62
C ARG A 20 0.98 -7.10 5.76
N ALA A 21 2.13 -7.44 6.32
CA ALA A 21 2.21 -8.31 7.50
C ALA A 21 1.42 -7.76 8.69
N ARG A 22 1.43 -6.43 8.92
CA ARG A 22 0.61 -5.79 9.96
C ARG A 22 -0.90 -5.91 9.69
N GLN A 23 -1.33 -5.81 8.43
CA GLN A 23 -2.74 -6.03 8.09
C GLN A 23 -3.18 -7.46 8.42
N LEU A 24 -2.35 -8.45 8.07
CA LEU A 24 -2.59 -9.86 8.39
C LEU A 24 -2.61 -10.10 9.91
N GLN A 25 -1.71 -9.44 10.65
CA GLN A 25 -1.73 -9.46 12.12
C GLN A 25 -3.00 -8.83 12.70
N GLY A 26 -3.53 -7.81 12.04
CA GLY A 26 -4.81 -7.16 12.40
C GLY A 26 -6.06 -7.97 11.99
N GLY A 27 -5.91 -9.20 11.50
CA GLY A 27 -7.02 -10.07 11.12
C GLY A 27 -7.48 -9.95 9.68
N ALA A 28 -6.77 -9.19 8.82
CA ALA A 28 -7.07 -9.20 7.40
C ALA A 28 -6.82 -10.60 6.81
N PRO A 29 -7.70 -11.10 5.92
CA PRO A 29 -7.53 -12.41 5.33
C PRO A 29 -6.34 -12.42 4.34
N PRO A 30 -5.63 -13.57 4.22
CA PRO A 30 -4.69 -13.80 3.13
C PRO A 30 -5.39 -13.75 1.77
N VAL A 31 -4.71 -13.23 0.75
CA VAL A 31 -5.21 -13.18 -0.66
C VAL A 31 -4.67 -14.30 -1.55
N ILE A 32 -3.91 -15.22 -0.94
CA ILE A 32 -3.42 -16.44 -1.57
C ILE A 32 -3.68 -17.63 -0.64
N ASP A 33 -3.78 -18.82 -1.21
CA ASP A 33 -3.70 -20.05 -0.43
C ASP A 33 -2.27 -20.28 0.03
N THR A 34 -2.07 -20.39 1.34
CA THR A 34 -0.76 -20.60 1.94
C THR A 34 -0.88 -21.47 3.18
N ILE A 35 0.07 -22.40 3.30
CA ILE A 35 0.21 -23.25 4.50
C ILE A 35 0.86 -22.50 5.68
N SER A 36 1.48 -21.36 5.40
CA SER A 36 2.21 -20.61 6.41
C SER A 36 1.26 -19.82 7.30
N ARG A 37 1.46 -19.91 8.62
CA ARG A 37 0.76 -19.09 9.61
C ARG A 37 1.52 -17.81 10.00
N LYS A 38 2.76 -17.65 9.49
CA LYS A 38 3.61 -16.49 9.80
C LYS A 38 3.21 -15.29 8.93
N PRO A 39 2.70 -14.17 9.49
CA PRO A 39 2.19 -13.04 8.70
C PRO A 39 3.22 -12.46 7.72
N CYS A 40 4.48 -12.34 8.13
CA CYS A 40 5.55 -11.88 7.25
C CYS A 40 5.79 -12.80 6.07
N ARG A 41 5.69 -14.13 6.26
CA ARG A 41 5.88 -15.10 5.18
C ARG A 41 4.73 -15.02 4.17
N ILE A 42 3.49 -14.94 4.67
CA ILE A 42 2.29 -14.76 3.85
C ILE A 42 2.39 -13.48 3.03
N ALA A 43 2.74 -12.35 3.66
CA ALA A 43 2.90 -11.07 2.95
C ALA A 43 3.94 -11.15 1.82
N GLN A 44 5.07 -11.82 2.04
CA GLN A 44 6.08 -12.02 1.00
C GLN A 44 5.56 -12.90 -0.15
N ASP A 45 4.83 -13.96 0.17
CA ASP A 45 4.27 -14.87 -0.84
C ASP A 45 3.17 -14.17 -1.66
N GLU A 46 2.34 -13.34 -1.03
CA GLU A 46 1.31 -12.54 -1.73
C GLU A 46 1.93 -11.49 -2.67
N ILE A 47 3.04 -10.86 -2.25
CA ILE A 47 3.80 -9.93 -3.09
C ILE A 47 4.44 -10.66 -4.27
N LYS A 48 5.06 -11.84 -4.03
CA LYS A 48 5.62 -12.69 -5.10
C LYS A 48 4.57 -13.15 -6.09
N ALA A 49 3.36 -13.45 -5.61
CA ALA A 49 2.23 -13.81 -6.46
C ALA A 49 1.62 -12.62 -7.21
N GLY A 50 2.12 -11.39 -7.01
CA GLY A 50 1.60 -10.17 -7.64
C GLY A 50 0.19 -9.77 -7.17
N LYS A 51 -0.28 -10.33 -6.05
CA LYS A 51 -1.63 -10.07 -5.51
C LYS A 51 -1.68 -8.83 -4.64
N VAL A 52 -0.54 -8.36 -4.13
CA VAL A 52 -0.42 -7.14 -3.34
C VAL A 52 0.16 -6.03 -4.20
N LYS A 53 -0.67 -5.04 -4.55
CA LYS A 53 -0.26 -3.84 -5.28
C LYS A 53 0.10 -2.72 -4.30
N TRP A 54 1.06 -1.89 -4.69
CA TRP A 54 1.45 -0.69 -3.95
C TRP A 54 1.45 0.51 -4.90
N VAL A 55 1.17 1.69 -4.36
CA VAL A 55 1.17 2.96 -5.09
C VAL A 55 1.88 4.02 -4.26
N ILE A 56 2.60 4.92 -4.93
CA ILE A 56 3.03 6.18 -4.33
C ILE A 56 1.87 7.14 -4.58
N PRO A 57 1.16 7.59 -3.54
CA PRO A 57 0.23 8.68 -3.75
C PRO A 57 1.04 9.89 -4.23
N GLU A 58 0.62 10.50 -5.33
CA GLU A 58 1.11 11.84 -5.69
C GLU A 58 0.88 12.72 -4.47
N LEU A 59 1.96 13.30 -3.96
CA LEU A 59 1.92 14.10 -2.75
C LEU A 59 1.18 15.40 -3.10
N ARG A 60 -0.16 15.38 -3.04
CA ARG A 60 -0.96 16.59 -3.11
C ARG A 60 -0.48 17.47 -1.97
N SER A 61 0.09 18.61 -2.30
CA SER A 61 0.56 19.54 -1.31
C SER A 61 -0.64 19.97 -0.45
N ALA A 62 -0.38 20.37 0.80
CA ALA A 62 -1.43 20.95 1.63
C ALA A 62 -2.11 22.14 0.93
N ALA A 63 -1.37 22.85 0.07
CA ALA A 63 -1.89 23.90 -0.80
C ALA A 63 -2.89 23.35 -1.84
N ASP A 64 -2.60 22.23 -2.51
CA ASP A 64 -3.50 21.62 -3.50
C ASP A 64 -4.83 21.16 -2.88
N LEU A 65 -4.77 20.66 -1.64
CA LEU A 65 -5.95 20.27 -0.87
C LEU A 65 -6.75 21.50 -0.42
N ALA A 66 -6.08 22.55 0.04
CA ALA A 66 -6.73 23.79 0.47
C ALA A 66 -7.45 24.50 -0.69
N SER A 67 -6.83 24.56 -1.89
CA SER A 67 -7.43 25.16 -3.08
C SER A 67 -8.72 24.44 -3.50
N GLN A 68 -8.73 23.10 -3.51
CA GLN A 68 -9.93 22.31 -3.85
C GLN A 68 -11.09 22.52 -2.86
N MET A 69 -10.79 22.72 -1.57
CA MET A 69 -11.80 22.99 -0.54
C MET A 69 -12.40 24.40 -0.67
N LEU A 70 -11.62 25.37 -1.14
CA LEU A 70 -12.08 26.74 -1.41
C LEU A 70 -12.94 26.79 -2.68
N GLU A 71 -12.52 26.11 -3.75
CA GLU A 71 -13.25 26.03 -5.03
C GLU A 71 -14.62 25.33 -4.86
N GLY A 72 -14.69 24.25 -4.09
CA GLY A 72 -15.95 23.54 -3.82
C GLY A 72 -16.99 24.35 -3.04
N LYS A 73 -16.57 25.39 -2.31
CA LYS A 73 -17.47 26.29 -1.56
C LYS A 73 -18.06 27.41 -2.42
N ALA A 74 -17.45 27.69 -3.59
CA ALA A 74 -17.88 28.77 -4.48
C ALA A 74 -19.05 28.40 -5.41
N MET A 75 -19.38 27.11 -5.58
CA MET A 75 -20.41 26.63 -6.51
C MET A 75 -21.72 26.19 -5.83
N GLY A 76 -21.89 26.50 -4.55
CA GLY A 76 -23.02 26.04 -3.71
C GLY A 76 -23.83 27.17 -3.09
N THR A 77 -24.24 28.17 -3.86
CA THR A 77 -25.32 29.09 -3.49
C THR A 77 -26.15 29.43 -4.72
N SER A 78 -27.23 28.69 -4.94
CA SER A 78 -28.43 29.11 -5.70
C SER A 78 -29.58 28.26 -5.23
#